data_AF-A0AA43IAC1-F1
#
_entry.id   AF-A0AA43IAC1-F1
#
_cell.length_a   1.000
_cell.length_b   1.000
_cell.length_c   1.000
_cell.angle_alpha   90.00
_cell.angle_beta   90.00
_cell.angle_gamma   90.00
#
_symmetry.space_group_name_H-M   'P 1'
#
loop_
_entity.id
_entity.type
_entity.pdbx_description
1 polymer ?
#
loop_
_entity_poly.entity_id
_entity_poly.type
_entity_poly.pdbx_seq_one_letter_code
_entity_poly.pdbx_strand_id
1 'polypeptide(L)'
;MENKHATDGIAEDLIRCFIQLASVELHTKTLIEKAVSELENGISIAPVEEQLAKITDLQAELIETAQRRRDIMLFLYEVYGSQGDKQKWCTVKHLGLAMMTAFEAWQASDNNQQLNNLYLKINELFLKNLTSFLGVEITTCAACFADIIKGEDTYEII
;
A
#
# COMPACT_ATOMS: atom_id res chain seq x y z
N MET A 1 -3.43 -31.68 10.39
CA MET A 1 -4.26 -30.81 11.24
C MET A 1 -4.34 -29.48 10.49
N GLU A 2 -5.44 -29.23 9.79
CA GLU A 2 -5.68 -27.94 9.14
C GLU A 2 -5.93 -26.90 10.22
N ASN A 3 -5.16 -25.81 10.21
CA ASN A 3 -5.45 -24.67 11.05
C ASN A 3 -6.60 -23.89 10.41
N LYS A 4 -7.81 -24.11 10.91
CA LYS A 4 -9.05 -23.46 10.47
C LYS A 4 -9.05 -21.93 10.63
N HIS A 5 -8.04 -21.38 11.31
CA HIS A 5 -7.82 -19.96 11.54
C HIS A 5 -6.58 -19.43 10.80
N ALA A 6 -5.90 -20.24 9.98
CA ALA A 6 -4.75 -19.77 9.20
C ALA A 6 -5.15 -18.78 8.09
N THR A 7 -6.42 -18.80 7.70
CA THR A 7 -7.03 -17.89 6.72
C THR A 7 -7.51 -16.57 7.35
N ASP A 8 -7.81 -16.59 8.66
CA ASP A 8 -8.26 -15.43 9.41
C ASP A 8 -7.17 -14.35 9.41
N GLY A 9 -7.34 -13.33 8.56
CA GLY A 9 -6.41 -12.21 8.47
C GLY A 9 -5.41 -12.26 7.31
N ILE A 10 -5.45 -13.26 6.42
CA ILE A 10 -4.64 -13.24 5.19
C ILE A 10 -4.94 -11.98 4.38
N ALA A 11 -6.21 -11.63 4.20
CA ALA A 11 -6.60 -10.42 3.49
C ALA A 11 -6.05 -9.15 4.17
N GLU A 12 -6.13 -9.07 5.51
CA GLU A 12 -5.58 -7.95 6.28
C GLU A 12 -4.08 -7.80 6.09
N ASP A 13 -3.34 -8.90 6.15
CA ASP A 13 -1.89 -8.93 5.97
C ASP A 13 -1.49 -8.59 4.54
N LEU A 14 -2.22 -9.07 3.54
CA LEU A 14 -2.01 -8.70 2.14
C LEU A 14 -2.33 -7.22 1.89
N ILE A 15 -3.38 -6.69 2.51
CA ILE A 15 -3.70 -5.26 2.45
C ILE A 15 -2.55 -4.43 3.04
N ARG A 16 -2.06 -4.80 4.22
CA ARG A 16 -0.91 -4.15 4.85
C ARG A 16 0.34 -4.24 3.98
N CYS A 17 0.60 -5.42 3.41
CA CYS A 17 1.75 -5.67 2.56
C CYS A 17 1.78 -4.78 1.32
N PHE A 18 0.67 -4.68 0.56
CA PHE A 18 0.67 -3.84 -0.64
C PHE A 18 0.82 -2.34 -0.30
N ILE A 19 0.33 -1.89 0.85
CA ILE A 19 0.52 -0.52 1.33
C ILE A 19 2.01 -0.26 1.60
N GLN A 20 2.68 -1.17 2.29
CA GLN A 20 4.11 -1.05 2.58
C GLN A 20 4.95 -1.09 1.30
N LEU A 21 4.62 -1.95 0.34
CA LEU A 21 5.27 -1.94 -0.98
C LEU A 21 5.05 -0.62 -1.72
N ALA A 22 3.84 -0.03 -1.62
CA ALA A 22 3.60 1.30 -2.18
C ALA A 22 4.48 2.37 -1.51
N SER A 23 4.77 2.26 -0.21
CA SER A 23 5.68 3.17 0.52
C SER A 23 7.12 3.01 0.03
N VAL A 24 7.56 1.78 -0.21
CA VAL A 24 8.86 1.49 -0.82
C VAL A 24 8.93 2.09 -2.22
N GLU A 25 7.92 1.88 -3.08
CA GLU A 25 7.85 2.50 -4.41
C GLU A 25 8.03 4.02 -4.37
N LEU A 26 7.34 4.69 -3.44
CA LEU A 26 7.45 6.14 -3.27
C LEU A 26 8.87 6.54 -2.85
N HIS A 27 9.45 5.84 -1.88
CA HIS A 27 10.79 6.12 -1.40
C HIS A 27 11.86 5.91 -2.49
N THR A 28 11.82 4.77 -3.18
CA THR A 28 12.73 4.46 -4.29
C THR A 28 12.63 5.51 -5.39
N LYS A 29 11.41 5.96 -5.72
CA LYS A 29 11.22 7.06 -6.67
C LYS A 29 11.87 8.36 -6.20
N THR A 30 11.70 8.74 -4.93
CA THR A 30 12.36 9.92 -4.36
C THR A 30 13.89 9.79 -4.38
N LEU A 31 14.45 8.60 -4.16
CA LEU A 31 15.89 8.36 -4.27
C LEU A 31 16.41 8.53 -5.70
N ILE A 32 15.65 8.07 -6.70
CA ILE A 32 15.97 8.29 -8.12
C ILE A 32 15.95 9.79 -8.43
N GLU A 33 14.88 10.49 -8.05
CA GLU A 33 14.75 11.95 -8.27
C GLU A 33 15.90 12.72 -7.60
N LYS A 34 16.27 12.33 -6.39
CA LYS A 34 17.43 12.89 -5.68
C LYS A 34 18.73 12.66 -6.45
N ALA A 35 19.02 11.41 -6.87
CA ALA A 35 20.26 11.08 -7.58
C ALA A 35 20.36 11.81 -8.92
N VAL A 36 19.24 11.91 -9.66
CA VAL A 36 19.16 12.70 -10.90
C VAL A 36 19.45 14.18 -10.61
N SER A 37 18.80 14.74 -9.58
CA SER A 37 19.00 16.14 -9.21
C SER A 37 20.46 16.43 -8.78
N GLU A 38 21.10 15.50 -8.07
CA GLU A 38 22.51 15.62 -7.67
C GLU A 38 23.45 15.66 -8.89
N LEU A 39 23.17 14.86 -9.92
CA LEU A 39 23.91 14.87 -11.19
C LEU A 39 23.68 16.16 -11.98
N GLU A 40 22.42 16.55 -12.15
CA GLU A 40 22.04 17.75 -12.93
C GLU A 40 22.64 19.03 -12.34
N ASN A 41 22.75 19.11 -11.02
CA ASN A 41 23.29 20.27 -10.32
C ASN A 41 24.81 20.17 -10.05
N GLY A 42 25.47 19.07 -10.42
CA GLY A 42 26.90 18.88 -10.19
C GLY A 42 27.31 18.86 -8.70
N ILE A 43 26.38 18.51 -7.82
CA ILE A 43 26.60 18.43 -6.35
C ILE A 43 26.84 17.00 -5.87
N SER A 44 26.87 16.04 -6.80
CA SER A 44 27.10 14.65 -6.46
C SER A 44 28.50 14.44 -5.89
N ILE A 45 28.57 13.75 -4.74
CA ILE A 45 29.83 13.36 -4.09
C ILE A 45 30.45 12.09 -4.69
N ALA A 46 29.68 11.34 -5.48
CA ALA A 46 30.12 10.11 -6.13
C ALA A 46 30.43 10.36 -7.62
N PRO A 47 31.30 9.55 -8.25
CA PRO A 47 31.52 9.58 -9.69
C PRO A 47 30.22 9.44 -10.48
N VAL A 48 30.17 10.09 -11.65
CA VAL A 48 28.98 10.10 -12.51
C VAL A 48 28.56 8.68 -12.89
N GLU A 49 29.52 7.82 -13.22
CA GLU A 49 29.27 6.44 -13.61
C GLU A 49 28.62 5.63 -12.48
N GLU A 50 29.05 5.86 -11.23
CA GLU A 50 28.49 5.21 -10.04
C GLU A 50 27.05 5.65 -9.79
N GLN A 51 26.77 6.95 -9.95
CA GLN A 51 25.40 7.48 -9.81
C GLN A 51 24.46 6.96 -10.90
N LEU A 52 24.92 6.86 -12.14
CA LEU A 52 24.13 6.28 -13.23
C LEU A 52 23.84 4.79 -12.99
N ALA A 53 24.81 4.03 -12.47
CA ALA A 53 24.60 2.64 -12.06
C ALA A 53 23.56 2.55 -10.93
N LYS A 54 23.69 3.38 -9.89
CA LYS A 54 22.72 3.46 -8.79
C LYS A 54 21.31 3.80 -9.26
N ILE A 55 21.16 4.77 -10.17
CA ILE A 55 19.85 5.12 -10.76
C ILE A 55 19.26 3.91 -11.48
N THR A 56 20.08 3.19 -12.25
CA THR A 56 19.66 1.97 -12.97
C THR A 56 19.17 0.90 -12.01
N ASP A 57 19.90 0.65 -10.92
CA ASP A 57 19.53 -0.34 -9.90
C ASP A 57 18.23 0.03 -9.20
N LEU A 58 18.07 1.30 -8.79
CA LEU A 58 16.83 1.80 -8.17
C LEU A 58 15.63 1.70 -9.12
N GLN A 59 15.83 1.93 -10.42
CA GLN A 59 14.76 1.76 -11.42
C GLN A 59 14.33 0.30 -11.54
N ALA A 60 15.27 -0.65 -11.50
CA ALA A 60 14.95 -2.08 -11.51
C ALA A 60 14.17 -2.48 -10.24
N GLU A 61 14.61 -2.03 -9.06
CA GLU A 61 13.92 -2.25 -7.79
C GLU A 61 12.49 -1.67 -7.79
N LEU A 62 12.32 -0.47 -8.35
CA LEU A 62 11.01 0.17 -8.48
C LEU A 62 10.05 -0.67 -9.33
N ILE A 63 10.53 -1.23 -10.45
CA ILE A 63 9.73 -2.08 -11.34
C ILE A 63 9.32 -3.36 -10.62
N GLU A 64 10.26 -4.03 -9.95
CA GLU A 64 10.02 -5.27 -9.22
C GLU A 64 9.02 -5.06 -8.09
N THR A 65 9.24 -4.05 -7.25
CA THR A 65 8.35 -3.71 -6.13
C THR A 65 6.95 -3.39 -6.62
N ALA A 66 6.84 -2.58 -7.67
CA ALA A 66 5.56 -2.24 -8.27
C ALA A 66 4.83 -3.46 -8.86
N GLN A 67 5.56 -4.45 -9.37
CA GLN A 67 4.97 -5.70 -9.85
C GLN A 67 4.43 -6.54 -8.69
N ARG A 68 5.23 -6.76 -7.63
CA ARG A 68 4.78 -7.49 -6.43
C ARG A 68 3.53 -6.86 -5.81
N ARG A 69 3.48 -5.52 -5.71
CA ARG A 69 2.28 -4.82 -5.25
C ARG A 69 1.10 -5.08 -6.18
N ARG A 70 1.31 -5.04 -7.50
CA ARG A 70 0.24 -5.30 -8.47
C ARG A 70 -0.32 -6.71 -8.31
N ASP A 71 0.54 -7.70 -8.13
CA ASP A 71 0.14 -9.10 -7.99
C ASP A 71 -0.71 -9.31 -6.72
N ILE A 72 -0.32 -8.70 -5.59
CA ILE A 72 -1.12 -8.76 -4.34
C ILE A 72 -2.48 -8.10 -4.52
N MET A 73 -2.53 -6.91 -5.13
CA MET A 73 -3.80 -6.21 -5.35
C MET A 73 -4.71 -6.98 -6.31
N LEU A 74 -4.15 -7.65 -7.32
CA LEU A 74 -4.90 -8.50 -8.25
C LEU A 74 -5.45 -9.72 -7.53
N PHE A 75 -4.62 -10.39 -6.74
CA PHE A 75 -5.03 -11.54 -5.94
C PHE A 75 -6.18 -11.19 -4.99
N LEU A 76 -6.08 -10.07 -4.27
CA LEU A 76 -7.18 -9.58 -3.44
C LEU A 76 -8.45 -9.35 -4.27
N TYR A 77 -8.36 -8.64 -5.39
CA TYR A 77 -9.52 -8.42 -6.27
C TYR A 77 -10.18 -9.73 -6.74
N GLU A 78 -9.37 -10.74 -7.06
CA GLU A 78 -9.83 -12.05 -7.54
C GLU A 78 -10.50 -12.88 -6.44
N VAL A 79 -9.91 -12.92 -5.25
CA VAL A 79 -10.45 -13.61 -4.06
C VAL A 79 -11.84 -13.08 -3.71
N TYR A 80 -12.06 -11.76 -3.81
CA TYR A 80 -13.36 -11.13 -3.53
C TYR A 80 -14.30 -11.14 -4.76
N GLY A 81 -14.19 -12.16 -5.62
CA GLY A 81 -15.16 -12.44 -6.69
C GLY A 81 -15.05 -11.57 -7.93
N SER A 82 -14.03 -10.71 -8.04
CA SER A 82 -13.78 -9.85 -9.20
C SER A 82 -14.94 -8.91 -9.58
N GLN A 83 -15.83 -8.57 -8.63
CA GLN A 83 -16.99 -7.70 -8.87
C GLN A 83 -16.76 -6.23 -8.48
N GLY A 84 -15.62 -5.91 -7.86
CA GLY A 84 -15.30 -4.56 -7.43
C GLY A 84 -14.91 -3.60 -8.56
N ASP A 85 -14.63 -2.36 -8.20
CA ASP A 85 -14.24 -1.31 -9.14
C ASP A 85 -12.72 -1.26 -9.35
N LYS A 86 -12.23 -1.88 -10.44
CA LYS A 86 -10.81 -1.82 -10.82
C LYS A 86 -10.29 -0.40 -11.05
N GLN A 87 -11.14 0.60 -11.33
CA GLN A 87 -10.69 1.98 -11.48
C GLN A 87 -10.22 2.58 -10.15
N LYS A 88 -10.64 2.00 -9.01
CA LYS A 88 -10.17 2.39 -7.68
C LYS A 88 -8.75 1.94 -7.37
N TRP A 89 -8.14 1.10 -8.19
CA TRP A 89 -6.81 0.53 -7.95
C TRP A 89 -5.76 1.56 -7.53
N CYS A 90 -5.54 2.60 -8.34
CA CYS A 90 -4.57 3.65 -8.01
C CYS A 90 -5.01 4.46 -6.78
N THR A 91 -6.30 4.74 -6.65
CA THR A 91 -6.87 5.47 -5.51
C THR A 91 -6.62 4.73 -4.20
N VAL A 92 -6.87 3.42 -4.14
CA VAL A 92 -6.60 2.58 -2.96
C VAL A 92 -5.13 2.58 -2.62
N LYS A 93 -4.24 2.43 -3.61
CA LYS A 93 -2.79 2.54 -3.42
C LYS A 93 -2.40 3.87 -2.77
N HIS A 94 -2.85 4.99 -3.35
CA HIS A 94 -2.47 6.32 -2.88
C HIS A 94 -3.09 6.70 -1.54
N LEU A 95 -4.33 6.26 -1.26
CA LEU A 95 -4.96 6.46 0.04
C LEU A 95 -4.35 5.59 1.13
N GLY A 96 -3.94 4.35 0.82
CA GLY A 96 -3.23 3.49 1.76
C GLY A 96 -1.91 4.10 2.21
N LEU A 97 -1.15 4.66 1.26
CA LEU A 97 0.06 5.46 1.55
C LEU A 97 -0.24 6.64 2.47
N ALA A 98 -1.20 7.49 2.09
CA ALA A 98 -1.56 8.67 2.85
C ALA A 98 -2.04 8.32 4.27
N MET A 99 -2.84 7.25 4.39
CA MET A 99 -3.32 6.72 5.67
C MET A 99 -2.15 6.30 6.55
N MET A 100 -1.20 5.53 6.00
CA MET A 100 -0.05 5.04 6.74
C MET A 100 0.85 6.19 7.22
N THR A 101 1.16 7.16 6.35
CA THR A 101 1.93 8.34 6.73
C THR A 101 1.22 9.18 7.80
N ALA A 102 -0.11 9.37 7.68
CA ALA A 102 -0.87 10.12 8.68
C ALA A 102 -0.91 9.40 10.04
N PHE A 103 -1.00 8.06 10.02
CA PHE A 103 -0.91 7.23 11.23
C PHE A 103 0.45 7.40 11.92
N GLU A 104 1.55 7.27 11.18
CA GLU A 104 2.91 7.45 11.72
C GLU A 104 3.12 8.85 12.30
N ALA A 105 2.65 9.88 11.59
CA ALA A 105 2.73 11.26 12.06
C ALA A 105 1.99 11.44 13.40
N TRP A 106 0.80 10.87 13.54
CA TRP A 106 0.08 10.89 14.81
C TRP A 106 0.82 10.12 15.92
N GLN A 107 1.32 8.91 15.62
CA GLN A 107 2.07 8.11 16.60
C GLN A 107 3.32 8.83 17.11
N ALA A 108 3.98 9.62 16.26
CA ALA A 108 5.16 10.41 16.63
C ALA A 108 4.84 11.74 17.35
N SER A 109 3.56 12.12 17.47
CA SER A 109 3.15 13.50 17.81
C SER A 109 2.81 13.78 19.27
N ASP A 110 3.15 12.88 20.20
CA ASP A 110 2.77 12.97 21.61
C ASP A 110 1.25 13.23 21.81
N ASN A 111 0.42 12.38 21.20
CA ASN A 111 -1.04 12.43 21.26
C ASN A 111 -1.69 13.71 20.69
N ASN A 112 -1.13 14.30 19.62
CA ASN A 112 -1.76 15.42 18.95
C ASN A 112 -3.12 15.03 18.34
N GLN A 113 -4.21 15.60 18.88
CA GLN A 113 -5.58 15.29 18.45
C GLN A 113 -5.89 15.72 17.01
N GLN A 114 -5.25 16.78 16.49
CA GLN A 114 -5.45 17.22 15.11
C GLN A 114 -4.90 16.19 14.12
N LEU A 115 -3.74 15.61 14.42
CA LEU A 115 -3.13 14.55 13.62
C LEU A 115 -3.93 13.24 13.71
N ASN A 116 -4.46 12.90 14.89
CA ASN A 116 -5.39 11.78 15.03
C ASN A 116 -6.63 11.96 14.14
N ASN A 117 -7.28 13.14 14.22
CA ASN A 117 -8.45 13.43 13.40
C ASN A 117 -8.15 13.41 11.90
N LEU A 118 -6.95 13.82 11.49
CA LEU A 118 -6.50 13.73 10.10
C LEU A 118 -6.34 12.26 9.66
N TYR A 119 -5.67 11.44 10.46
CA TYR A 119 -5.53 10.00 10.22
C TYR A 119 -6.90 9.33 10.06
N LEU A 120 -7.84 9.56 10.99
CA LEU A 120 -9.16 8.94 10.96
C LEU A 120 -9.92 9.28 9.67
N LYS A 121 -9.90 10.55 9.23
CA LYS A 121 -10.54 10.98 7.96
C LYS A 121 -9.91 10.33 6.73
N ILE A 122 -8.59 10.20 6.69
CA ILE A 122 -7.91 9.53 5.57
C ILE A 122 -8.21 8.03 5.59
N ASN A 123 -8.28 7.41 6.78
CA ASN A 123 -8.64 6.01 6.94
C ASN A 123 -10.07 5.73 6.47
N GLU A 124 -11.04 6.60 6.78
CA GLU A 124 -12.41 6.48 6.26
C GLU A 124 -12.46 6.50 4.72
N LEU A 125 -11.69 7.41 4.10
CA LEU A 125 -11.56 7.48 2.64
C LEU A 125 -10.90 6.22 2.09
N PHE A 126 -9.84 5.74 2.74
CA PHE A 126 -9.15 4.51 2.36
C PHE A 126 -10.10 3.31 2.39
N LEU A 127 -10.77 3.06 3.51
CA LEU A 127 -11.70 1.94 3.69
C LEU A 127 -12.83 1.99 2.66
N LYS A 128 -13.47 3.14 2.47
CA LYS A 128 -14.52 3.31 1.46
C LYS A 128 -14.07 2.90 0.06
N ASN A 129 -12.86 3.31 -0.34
CA ASN A 129 -12.35 2.98 -1.67
C ASN A 129 -11.83 1.55 -1.75
N LEU A 130 -11.28 1.00 -0.67
CA LEU A 130 -10.85 -0.39 -0.59
C LEU A 130 -12.04 -1.33 -0.70
N THR A 131 -13.12 -1.11 0.04
CA THR A 131 -14.33 -1.93 -0.06
C THR A 131 -14.95 -1.84 -1.45
N SER A 132 -14.99 -0.65 -2.05
CA SER A 132 -15.41 -0.51 -3.47
C SER A 132 -14.49 -1.24 -4.44
N PHE A 133 -13.18 -1.23 -4.20
CA PHE A 133 -12.21 -1.95 -5.02
C PHE A 133 -12.38 -3.47 -4.93
N LEU A 134 -12.61 -4.00 -3.73
CA LEU A 134 -12.82 -5.43 -3.50
C LEU A 134 -14.19 -5.91 -3.98
N GLY A 135 -15.21 -5.03 -3.99
CA GLY A 135 -16.58 -5.41 -4.36
C GLY A 135 -17.41 -5.95 -3.19
N VAL A 136 -16.93 -5.74 -1.96
CA VAL A 136 -17.63 -6.10 -0.72
C VAL A 136 -18.53 -4.94 -0.23
N GLU A 137 -19.27 -5.18 0.85
CA GLU A 137 -20.09 -4.14 1.47
C GLU A 137 -19.28 -2.86 1.76
N ILE A 138 -19.78 -1.72 1.29
CA ILE A 138 -19.10 -0.44 1.46
C ILE A 138 -19.18 0.00 2.92
N THR A 139 -18.03 0.17 3.56
CA THR A 139 -17.94 0.64 4.94
C THR A 139 -16.77 1.60 5.16
N THR A 140 -16.90 2.44 6.17
CA THR A 140 -15.82 3.29 6.70
C THR A 140 -15.38 2.88 8.11
N CYS A 141 -16.00 1.82 8.65
CA CYS A 141 -15.75 1.30 9.97
C CYS A 141 -14.71 0.17 9.88
N ALA A 142 -13.53 0.36 10.50
CA ALA A 142 -12.44 -0.61 10.43
C ALA A 142 -12.82 -1.97 11.06
N ALA A 143 -13.57 -1.97 12.16
CA ALA A 143 -14.04 -3.20 12.80
C ALA A 143 -15.02 -3.96 11.88
N CYS A 144 -15.98 -3.24 11.30
CA CYS A 144 -16.94 -3.79 10.35
C CYS A 144 -16.23 -4.34 9.11
N PHE A 145 -15.20 -3.64 8.61
CA PHE A 145 -14.38 -4.10 7.51
C PHE A 145 -13.65 -5.42 7.85
N ALA A 146 -13.04 -5.51 9.04
CA ALA A 146 -12.38 -6.72 9.51
C ALA A 146 -13.33 -7.93 9.59
N ASP A 147 -14.61 -7.71 9.94
CA ASP A 147 -15.61 -8.78 9.94
C ASP A 147 -16.02 -9.18 8.51
N ILE A 148 -16.20 -8.21 7.61
CA ILE A 148 -16.54 -8.44 6.20
C ILE A 148 -15.50 -9.32 5.51
N ILE A 149 -14.21 -8.99 5.67
CA ILE A 149 -13.12 -9.70 5.00
C ILE A 149 -12.78 -11.07 5.61
N LYS A 150 -13.36 -11.42 6.75
CA LYS A 150 -13.32 -12.78 7.34
C LYS A 150 -14.51 -13.64 6.90
N GLY A 151 -15.65 -13.00 6.63
CA GLY A 151 -16.90 -13.68 6.29
C GLY A 151 -16.92 -14.35 4.91
N GLU A 152 -16.00 -13.98 4.02
CA GLU A 152 -15.89 -14.50 2.65
C GLU A 152 -14.73 -15.51 2.47
N ASP A 153 -14.09 -15.95 3.56
CA ASP A 153 -12.95 -16.87 3.54
C ASP A 153 -13.36 -18.32 3.20
N THR A 154 -13.75 -18.57 1.95
CA THR A 154 -13.71 -19.90 1.33
C THR A 154 -12.58 -19.94 0.30
N TYR A 155 -11.34 -19.99 0.76
CA TYR A 155 -10.19 -20.23 -0.12
C TYR A 155 -10.13 -21.72 -0.47
N GLU A 156 -10.43 -22.09 -1.72
CA GLU A 156 -9.81 -23.29 -2.30
C GLU A 156 -8.39 -22.90 -2.68
N ILE A 157 -7.42 -23.27 -1.84
CA ILE A 157 -6.00 -23.22 -2.19
C ILE A 157 -5.81 -24.24 -3.31
N ILE A 158 -5.65 -23.77 -4.56
CA ILE A 158 -5.32 -24.61 -5.72
C ILE A 158 -3.88 -25.10 -5.60
#